data_AF-A0A812IR67-F1
#
_entry.id   AF-A0A812IR67-F1
#
_cell.length_a   1.000
_cell.length_b   1.000
_cell.length_c   1.000
_cell.angle_alpha   90.00
_cell.angle_beta   90.00
_cell.angle_gamma   90.00
#
_symmetry.space_group_name_H-M   'P 1'
#
loop_
_entity.id
_entity.type
_entity.pdbx_description
1 polymer ?
#
loop_
_entity_poly.entity_id
_entity_poly.type
_entity_poly.pdbx_seq_one_letter_code
_entity_poly.pdbx_strand_id
1 'polypeptide(L)'
;YFFEAIARSILIADLDCTMVGECALTSDRHEISSLRCPPGRGRILDPPSMLGCFTCQPGSFQVLKAANASCLRCPKQTAVCNTTHVIMQPGYMVEATANLSNMSVMSPVVDVNKTYACPNAAACPGGQLSYQSQSSMCAVGYVGRACIWPAAGYASSDAAPLRFVQCPTSRLGLLLLSAFLIVKDVLLFAISSFSVLGAKAESKESGVLLNQLMSFATVNSICFMVIAQRDVYQQLNGFAEHFLFSCGLAMDLARGQGGGGTSIACVIHAILGTDYVTLWMRFFAASLTPVMLIIILSCLQDPWLAFIVGTNCFLPSLCGRAAWHFVAYKPSEEEATFIGDLAPGESMVSYFIPVIATLMCFFAVTIWSWMRAVSVAKAPLPPHVLYISRAYKSEHAGWELERLLRKMLLALIQGAFPITIHPVSLLALTSIVLMFSLVAYLKLKPYKKDAFNQLETLLLMIGVSMPILTIMSVGMTLMMGAVAAAMIRDHRRD
;
A
#
# COMPACT_ATOMS: atom_id res chain seq x y z
N TYR A 1 -9.22 48.38 17.81
CA TYR A 1 -10.38 49.08 17.21
C TYR A 1 -11.61 48.23 17.42
N PHE A 2 -12.63 48.84 18.01
CA PHE A 2 -13.94 48.24 18.25
C PHE A 2 -14.93 48.92 17.30
N PHE A 3 -15.73 48.13 16.59
CA PHE A 3 -16.76 48.64 15.69
C PHE A 3 -18.13 48.17 16.20
N GLU A 4 -18.96 49.14 16.61
CA GLU A 4 -20.34 48.94 17.01
C GLU A 4 -21.23 49.97 16.32
N ALA A 5 -22.30 49.50 15.68
CA ALA A 5 -23.34 50.36 15.13
C ALA A 5 -24.70 49.91 15.64
N ILE A 6 -25.49 50.89 16.09
CA ILE A 6 -26.82 50.69 16.67
C ILE A 6 -27.81 51.48 15.80
N ALA A 7 -28.72 50.79 15.11
CA ALA A 7 -29.77 51.43 14.31
C ALA A 7 -31.01 50.53 14.18
N ARG A 8 -32.19 51.11 13.93
CA ARG A 8 -33.44 50.33 13.73
C ARG A 8 -33.44 49.46 12.46
N SER A 9 -32.72 49.89 11.43
CA SER A 9 -32.54 49.11 10.20
C SER A 9 -31.17 49.40 9.60
N ILE A 10 -30.43 48.34 9.26
CA ILE A 10 -29.09 48.40 8.66
C ILE A 10 -29.08 47.54 7.40
N LEU A 11 -28.77 48.16 6.27
CA LEU A 11 -28.55 47.47 4.99
C LEU A 11 -27.09 47.71 4.57
N ILE A 12 -26.27 46.66 4.67
CA ILE A 12 -24.85 46.71 4.32
C ILE A 12 -24.55 45.62 3.30
N ALA A 13 -24.08 46.02 2.11
CA ALA A 13 -23.74 45.06 1.07
C ALA A 13 -22.53 44.20 1.46
N ASP A 14 -21.45 44.83 1.94
CA ASP A 14 -20.23 44.14 2.37
C ASP A 14 -19.67 44.80 3.63
N LEU A 15 -19.43 44.00 4.67
CA LEU A 15 -18.81 44.41 5.91
C LEU A 15 -17.53 43.61 6.14
N ASP A 16 -16.39 44.28 6.06
CA ASP A 16 -15.09 43.66 6.31
C ASP A 16 -14.59 43.98 7.72
N CYS A 17 -14.66 42.98 8.60
CA CYS A 17 -14.21 43.07 9.98
C CYS A 17 -12.80 42.51 10.19
N THR A 18 -12.03 42.19 9.15
CA THR A 18 -10.75 41.47 9.27
C THR A 18 -9.66 42.22 10.06
N MET A 19 -9.75 43.56 10.12
CA MET A 19 -8.77 44.43 10.79
C MET A 19 -9.22 44.92 12.17
N VAL A 20 -10.44 44.59 12.61
CA VAL A 20 -10.99 45.04 13.90
C VAL A 20 -10.97 43.92 14.92
N GLY A 21 -10.73 44.30 16.19
CA GLY A 21 -10.68 43.34 17.29
C GLY A 21 -12.05 42.77 17.61
N GLU A 22 -13.11 43.56 17.45
CA GLU A 22 -14.50 43.16 17.66
C GLU A 22 -15.40 43.90 16.65
N CYS A 23 -16.38 43.18 16.14
CA CYS A 23 -17.31 43.68 15.11
C CYS A 23 -18.70 43.17 15.43
N ALA A 24 -19.55 44.04 15.96
CA ALA A 24 -20.91 43.72 16.35
C ALA A 24 -21.88 44.78 15.82
N LEU A 25 -23.01 44.33 15.29
CA LEU A 25 -24.10 45.16 14.79
C LEU A 25 -25.35 44.81 15.58
N THR A 26 -25.95 45.81 16.20
CA THR A 26 -27.17 45.66 16.97
C THR A 26 -28.29 46.38 16.24
N SER A 27 -29.24 45.63 15.67
CA SER A 27 -30.35 46.20 14.90
C SER A 27 -31.57 45.29 14.88
N ASP A 28 -32.77 45.90 14.96
CA ASP A 28 -34.06 45.20 14.83
C ASP A 28 -34.22 44.54 13.45
N ARG A 29 -33.60 45.12 12.41
CA ARG A 29 -33.58 44.57 11.04
C ARG A 29 -32.22 44.80 10.38
N HIS A 30 -31.47 43.72 10.20
CA HIS A 30 -30.20 43.75 9.48
C HIS A 30 -30.25 42.87 8.23
N GLU A 31 -29.81 43.43 7.10
CA GLU A 31 -29.59 42.69 5.86
C GLU A 31 -28.13 42.89 5.45
N ILE A 32 -27.32 41.84 5.64
CA ILE A 32 -25.90 41.83 5.26
C ILE A 32 -25.65 40.72 4.26
N SER A 33 -25.26 41.14 3.05
CA SER A 33 -24.98 40.22 1.95
C SER A 33 -23.65 39.49 2.17
N SER A 34 -22.63 40.21 2.66
CA SER A 34 -21.28 39.68 2.92
C SER A 34 -20.71 40.23 4.24
N LEU A 35 -20.31 39.33 5.13
CA LEU A 35 -19.59 39.65 6.37
C LEU A 35 -18.27 38.88 6.41
N ARG A 36 -17.13 39.58 6.43
CA ARG A 36 -15.81 38.95 6.55
C ARG A 36 -15.29 39.08 7.97
N CYS A 37 -15.05 37.95 8.62
CA CYS A 37 -14.54 37.90 9.99
C CYS A 37 -13.03 37.66 10.04
N PRO A 38 -12.34 38.16 11.08
CA PRO A 38 -10.95 37.81 11.31
C PRO A 38 -10.81 36.32 11.66
N PRO A 39 -9.61 35.74 11.52
CA PRO A 39 -9.36 34.33 11.78
C PRO A 39 -9.76 33.92 13.20
N GLY A 40 -10.31 32.73 13.36
CA GLY A 40 -10.81 32.24 14.65
C GLY A 40 -12.10 32.89 15.13
N ARG A 41 -12.72 33.73 14.29
CA ARG A 41 -14.07 34.26 14.51
C ARG A 41 -15.00 33.86 13.38
N GLY A 42 -16.23 33.51 13.72
CA GLY A 42 -17.28 33.17 12.77
C GLY A 42 -18.45 34.13 12.86
N ARG A 43 -19.24 34.16 11.78
CA ARG A 43 -20.56 34.77 11.75
C ARG A 43 -21.50 33.95 12.65
N ILE A 44 -22.08 34.61 13.64
CA ILE A 44 -23.20 34.07 14.43
C ILE A 44 -24.44 34.91 14.08
N LEU A 45 -25.53 34.23 13.73
CA LEU A 45 -26.87 34.81 13.80
C LEU A 45 -27.47 34.34 15.11
N ASP A 46 -27.48 35.21 16.11
CA ASP A 46 -28.23 34.96 17.35
C ASP A 46 -29.49 35.83 17.34
N PRO A 47 -30.65 35.29 16.90
CA PRO A 47 -31.89 36.04 16.92
C PRO A 47 -32.29 36.34 18.39
N PRO A 48 -32.62 37.61 18.73
CA PRO A 48 -33.27 38.56 17.84
C PRO A 48 -32.48 39.82 17.44
N SER A 49 -31.23 40.04 17.82
CA SER A 49 -30.67 41.42 17.69
C SER A 49 -29.18 41.58 17.42
N MET A 50 -28.34 40.54 17.44
CA MET A 50 -26.90 40.71 17.27
C MET A 50 -26.35 39.95 16.07
N LEU A 51 -25.73 40.68 15.14
CA LEU A 51 -25.00 40.14 14.00
C LEU A 51 -23.55 40.61 14.07
N GLY A 52 -22.59 39.71 13.99
CA GLY A 52 -21.20 40.09 14.14
C GLY A 52 -20.22 38.92 14.01
N CYS A 53 -18.96 39.23 14.28
CA CYS A 53 -17.86 38.28 14.27
C CYS A 53 -17.46 37.91 15.69
N PHE A 54 -17.84 36.70 16.09
CA PHE A 54 -17.62 36.17 17.44
C PHE A 54 -16.54 35.12 17.45
N THR A 55 -15.76 35.07 18.53
CA THR A 55 -14.74 34.05 18.74
C THR A 55 -15.37 32.66 18.75
N CYS A 56 -14.78 31.75 18.00
CA CYS A 56 -15.23 30.36 17.97
C CYS A 56 -15.09 29.72 19.36
N GLN A 57 -16.08 28.95 19.77
CA GLN A 57 -16.07 28.22 21.03
C GLN A 57 -14.97 27.14 21.03
N PRO A 58 -14.47 26.71 22.21
CA PRO A 58 -13.56 25.56 22.29
C PRO A 58 -14.14 24.34 21.57
N GLY A 59 -13.32 23.68 20.74
CA GLY A 59 -13.80 22.60 19.87
C GLY A 59 -14.41 23.06 18.53
N SER A 60 -14.30 24.36 18.22
CA SER A 60 -14.63 24.91 16.90
C SER A 60 -13.53 25.82 16.39
N PHE A 61 -13.45 25.96 15.06
CA PHE A 61 -12.41 26.70 14.38
C PHE A 61 -12.96 27.47 13.18
N GLN A 62 -12.25 28.51 12.78
CA GLN A 62 -12.49 29.24 11.55
C GLN A 62 -11.11 29.65 11.01
N VAL A 63 -10.74 29.11 9.85
CA VAL A 63 -9.46 29.41 9.17
C VAL A 63 -9.64 29.88 7.74
N LEU A 64 -10.88 29.96 7.26
CA LEU A 64 -11.22 30.17 5.85
C LEU A 64 -11.37 31.67 5.56
N LYS A 65 -10.86 32.15 4.44
CA LYS A 65 -11.05 33.56 4.01
C LYS A 65 -12.39 33.77 3.28
N ALA A 66 -13.43 33.07 3.72
CA ALA A 66 -14.74 33.12 3.08
C ALA A 66 -15.64 34.19 3.70
N ALA A 67 -16.41 34.90 2.87
CA ALA A 67 -17.50 35.73 3.34
C ALA A 67 -18.56 34.86 4.03
N ASN A 68 -19.15 35.39 5.11
CA ASN A 68 -20.18 34.73 5.91
C ASN A 68 -19.74 33.41 6.56
N ALA A 69 -18.44 33.21 6.77
CA ALA A 69 -17.95 31.97 7.35
C ALA A 69 -18.42 31.79 8.80
N SER A 70 -19.03 30.65 9.10
CA SER A 70 -19.39 30.23 10.44
C SER A 70 -18.23 29.46 11.10
N CYS A 71 -18.25 29.37 12.43
CA CYS A 71 -17.34 28.48 13.15
C CYS A 71 -17.71 27.02 12.85
N LEU A 72 -16.74 26.24 12.39
CA LEU A 72 -16.89 24.82 12.10
C LEU A 72 -16.45 24.00 13.32
N ARG A 73 -17.08 22.86 13.57
CA ARG A 73 -16.61 21.93 14.61
C ARG A 73 -15.26 21.35 14.21
N CYS A 74 -14.39 21.12 15.19
CA CYS A 74 -13.11 20.45 14.95
C CYS A 74 -13.34 19.08 14.31
N PRO A 75 -12.59 18.74 13.25
CA PRO A 75 -12.64 17.41 12.64
C PRO A 75 -12.31 16.32 13.68
N LYS A 76 -12.80 15.10 13.45
CA LYS A 76 -12.36 13.94 14.25
C LYS A 76 -10.87 13.69 13.99
N GLN A 77 -10.16 13.11 14.96
CA GLN A 77 -8.73 12.73 14.84
C GLN A 77 -7.77 13.90 14.58
N THR A 78 -8.08 15.10 15.10
CA THR A 78 -7.13 16.22 15.14
C THR A 78 -6.12 16.04 16.27
N ALA A 79 -4.86 16.32 16.00
CA ALA A 79 -3.82 16.40 17.04
C ALA A 79 -3.97 17.70 17.84
N VAL A 80 -4.18 18.82 17.13
CA VAL A 80 -4.40 20.14 17.71
C VAL A 80 -5.56 20.79 16.97
N CYS A 81 -6.52 21.36 17.71
CA CYS A 81 -7.57 22.17 17.14
C CYS A 81 -7.78 23.41 18.00
N ASN A 82 -7.35 24.56 17.48
CA ASN A 82 -7.57 25.87 18.06
C ASN A 82 -8.46 26.68 17.11
N THR A 83 -8.94 27.84 17.56
CA THR A 83 -9.83 28.71 16.77
C THR A 83 -9.20 29.10 15.42
N THR A 84 -7.87 29.30 15.37
CA THR A 84 -7.13 29.81 14.21
C THR A 84 -6.30 28.76 13.46
N HIS A 85 -6.19 27.53 13.96
CA HIS A 85 -5.44 26.48 13.28
C HIS A 85 -5.88 25.08 13.69
N VAL A 86 -5.77 24.15 12.75
CA VAL A 86 -6.06 22.73 12.90
C VAL A 86 -4.88 21.92 12.39
N ILE A 87 -4.45 20.93 13.17
CA ILE A 87 -3.41 19.96 12.80
C ILE A 87 -4.03 18.58 12.90
N MET A 88 -4.00 17.82 11.82
CA MET A 88 -4.51 16.45 11.78
C MET A 88 -3.52 15.47 12.38
N GLN A 89 -3.98 14.36 12.94
CA GLN A 89 -3.08 13.26 13.29
C GLN A 89 -2.55 12.57 12.03
N PRO A 90 -1.31 12.03 12.04
CA PRO A 90 -0.81 11.20 10.94
C PRO A 90 -1.76 10.05 10.59
N GLY A 91 -1.89 9.77 9.29
CA GLY A 91 -2.86 8.81 8.74
C GLY A 91 -4.27 9.36 8.52
N TYR A 92 -4.52 10.63 8.86
CA TYR A 92 -5.79 11.30 8.62
C TYR A 92 -5.60 12.61 7.86
N MET A 93 -6.62 12.99 7.10
CA MET A 93 -6.67 14.27 6.41
C MET A 93 -8.08 14.86 6.42
N VAL A 94 -8.19 16.13 6.06
CA VAL A 94 -9.44 16.77 5.66
C VAL A 94 -9.30 17.29 4.23
N GLU A 95 -10.39 17.31 3.47
CA GLU A 95 -10.37 17.85 2.11
C GLU A 95 -10.37 19.38 2.17
N ALA A 96 -9.17 19.95 2.20
CA ALA A 96 -8.96 21.37 2.02
C ALA A 96 -8.63 21.62 0.53
N THR A 97 -9.54 22.27 -0.17
CA THR A 97 -9.29 22.69 -1.56
C THR A 97 -8.11 23.66 -1.58
N ALA A 98 -7.14 23.41 -2.48
CA ALA A 98 -5.84 24.10 -2.52
C ALA A 98 -5.91 25.63 -2.75
N ASN A 99 -7.09 26.21 -2.93
CA ASN A 99 -7.32 27.64 -3.17
C ASN A 99 -8.39 28.22 -2.24
N LEU A 100 -8.25 27.97 -0.94
CA LEU A 100 -9.06 28.60 0.11
C LEU A 100 -8.97 30.13 0.13
N SER A 101 -7.97 30.72 -0.54
CA SER A 101 -7.79 32.17 -0.69
C SER A 101 -8.77 32.83 -1.67
N ASN A 102 -9.36 32.09 -2.62
CA ASN A 102 -10.18 32.65 -3.70
C ASN A 102 -11.66 32.19 -3.69
N MET A 103 -12.13 31.56 -2.61
CA MET A 103 -13.51 31.06 -2.53
C MET A 103 -14.49 32.14 -2.07
N SER A 104 -15.30 32.64 -3.01
CA SER A 104 -16.37 33.64 -2.77
C SER A 104 -17.75 33.04 -2.49
N VAL A 105 -17.93 31.71 -2.59
CA VAL A 105 -19.24 31.04 -2.49
C VAL A 105 -19.21 29.91 -1.45
N MET A 106 -20.23 29.81 -0.59
CA MET A 106 -20.33 28.91 0.58
C MET A 106 -20.36 27.39 0.29
N SER A 107 -20.56 26.94 -0.95
CA SER A 107 -20.80 25.50 -1.26
C SER A 107 -19.65 24.51 -1.02
N PRO A 108 -18.34 24.86 -1.00
CA PRO A 108 -17.27 23.91 -0.72
C PRO A 108 -16.83 23.83 0.75
N VAL A 109 -17.40 24.64 1.66
CA VAL A 109 -16.94 24.74 3.06
C VAL A 109 -17.39 23.54 3.92
N VAL A 110 -18.42 22.81 3.49
CA VAL A 110 -19.00 21.68 4.23
C VAL A 110 -18.03 20.50 4.35
N ASP A 111 -17.09 20.34 3.40
CA ASP A 111 -16.21 19.17 3.33
C ASP A 111 -14.99 19.23 4.26
N VAL A 112 -14.63 20.40 4.82
CA VAL A 112 -13.49 20.53 5.74
C VAL A 112 -13.78 19.88 7.11
N ASN A 113 -15.04 19.64 7.44
CA ASN A 113 -15.45 18.93 8.65
C ASN A 113 -15.36 17.40 8.49
N LYS A 114 -15.23 16.88 7.25
CA LYS A 114 -15.12 15.45 7.01
C LYS A 114 -13.66 15.01 7.14
N THR A 115 -13.41 14.17 8.14
CA THR A 115 -12.13 13.49 8.29
C THR A 115 -12.09 12.26 7.40
N TYR A 116 -11.04 12.14 6.59
CA TYR A 116 -10.73 10.96 5.81
C TYR A 116 -9.57 10.22 6.45
N ALA A 117 -9.73 8.91 6.65
CA ALA A 117 -8.61 8.05 6.94
C ALA A 117 -7.84 7.79 5.64
N CYS A 118 -6.53 7.65 5.73
CA CYS A 118 -5.68 7.33 4.60
C CYS A 118 -5.25 5.86 4.67
N PRO A 119 -5.29 5.12 3.55
CA PRO A 119 -4.96 3.70 3.56
C PRO A 119 -3.47 3.44 3.77
N ASN A 120 -2.63 4.43 3.46
CA ASN A 120 -1.23 4.45 3.81
C ASN A 120 -1.01 5.64 4.74
N ALA A 121 -0.64 5.38 6.00
CA ALA A 121 -0.41 6.47 6.96
C ALA A 121 0.68 7.45 6.48
N ALA A 122 1.70 6.94 5.77
CA ALA A 122 2.76 7.78 5.19
C ALA A 122 2.28 8.68 4.04
N ALA A 123 1.10 8.41 3.45
CA ALA A 123 0.49 9.29 2.45
C ALA A 123 -0.13 10.54 3.10
N CYS A 124 -0.46 10.49 4.40
CA CYS A 124 -1.11 11.57 5.14
C CYS A 124 -0.29 11.92 6.38
N PRO A 125 0.66 12.87 6.27
CA PRO A 125 1.53 13.23 7.39
C PRO A 125 0.81 13.97 8.53
N GLY A 126 -0.49 14.24 8.41
CA GLY A 126 -1.24 15.03 9.41
C GLY A 126 -1.11 16.53 9.18
N GLY A 127 -1.39 16.98 7.95
CA GLY A 127 -1.24 18.38 7.52
C GLY A 127 -1.94 19.41 8.41
N GLN A 128 -1.58 20.67 8.21
CA GLN A 128 -2.01 21.82 9.00
C GLN A 128 -2.86 22.77 8.17
N LEU A 129 -4.03 23.12 8.68
CA LEU A 129 -4.83 24.24 8.22
C LEU A 129 -4.65 25.40 9.17
N SER A 130 -3.95 26.44 8.74
CA SER A 130 -3.93 27.73 9.43
C SER A 130 -4.26 28.84 8.44
N TYR A 131 -4.72 29.96 8.98
CA TYR A 131 -4.95 31.18 8.20
C TYR A 131 -3.66 31.71 7.55
N GLN A 132 -2.52 31.56 8.24
CA GLN A 132 -1.22 32.09 7.81
C GLN A 132 -0.40 31.08 6.99
N SER A 133 -0.50 29.80 7.33
CA SER A 133 0.32 28.74 6.74
C SER A 133 -0.49 27.47 6.57
N GLN A 134 -0.57 26.96 5.35
CA GLN A 134 -1.18 25.67 5.08
C GLN A 134 -0.07 24.69 4.70
N SER A 135 0.01 23.56 5.42
CA SER A 135 0.83 22.45 4.97
C SER A 135 -0.04 21.43 4.23
N SER A 136 0.55 20.77 3.24
CA SER A 136 -0.19 19.79 2.42
C SER A 136 -0.74 18.66 3.29
N MET A 137 -2.01 18.33 3.04
CA MET A 137 -2.68 17.19 3.67
C MET A 137 -2.13 15.86 3.14
N CYS A 138 -1.68 15.84 1.89
CA CYS A 138 -1.06 14.70 1.25
C CYS A 138 0.46 14.83 1.20
N ALA A 139 1.15 13.71 1.39
CA ALA A 139 2.59 13.62 1.12
C ALA A 139 2.89 13.81 -0.37
N VAL A 140 4.16 14.11 -0.67
CA VAL A 140 4.62 14.26 -2.05
C VAL A 140 4.34 12.98 -2.85
N GLY A 141 3.75 13.13 -4.04
CA GLY A 141 3.36 12.01 -4.90
C GLY A 141 1.93 11.52 -4.71
N TYR A 142 1.19 12.10 -3.77
CA TYR A 142 -0.19 11.74 -3.45
C TYR A 142 -1.14 12.92 -3.63
N VAL A 143 -2.34 12.67 -4.16
CA VAL A 143 -3.40 13.69 -4.34
C VAL A 143 -4.80 13.11 -4.10
N GLY A 144 -5.79 14.01 -4.00
CA GLY A 144 -7.20 13.69 -3.88
C GLY A 144 -7.63 13.24 -2.48
N ARG A 145 -8.88 12.78 -2.36
CA ARG A 145 -9.47 12.31 -1.10
C ARG A 145 -8.70 11.12 -0.54
N ALA A 146 -8.47 11.14 0.78
CA ALA A 146 -7.66 10.15 1.49
C ALA A 146 -6.25 9.93 0.89
N CYS A 147 -5.77 10.85 0.04
CA CYS A 147 -4.50 10.77 -0.65
C CYS A 147 -4.32 9.42 -1.38
N ILE A 148 -5.36 8.94 -2.07
CA ILE A 148 -5.35 7.61 -2.71
C ILE A 148 -4.91 7.64 -4.17
N TRP A 149 -4.75 8.82 -4.76
CA TRP A 149 -4.41 8.98 -6.18
C TRP A 149 -2.96 9.42 -6.35
N PRO A 150 -2.27 8.95 -7.40
CA PRO A 150 -0.94 9.43 -7.71
C PRO A 150 -0.97 10.89 -8.17
N ALA A 151 -0.04 11.70 -7.69
CA ALA A 151 0.20 13.03 -8.22
C ALA A 151 0.76 12.97 -9.66
N ALA A 152 0.69 14.07 -10.40
CA ALA A 152 1.30 14.15 -11.73
C ALA A 152 2.80 13.81 -11.68
N GLY A 153 3.25 12.93 -12.57
CA GLY A 153 4.64 12.44 -12.60
C GLY A 153 4.94 11.34 -11.57
N TYR A 154 3.94 10.81 -10.87
CA TYR A 154 4.05 9.65 -9.98
C TYR A 154 3.20 8.50 -10.49
N ALA A 155 3.59 7.27 -10.16
CA ALA A 155 2.79 6.08 -10.42
C ALA A 155 2.87 5.11 -9.25
N SER A 156 1.91 4.18 -9.18
CA SER A 156 1.93 3.16 -8.13
C SER A 156 3.17 2.25 -8.27
N SER A 157 3.80 1.93 -7.14
CA SER A 157 4.93 1.02 -7.04
C SER A 157 4.52 -0.40 -7.43
N ASP A 158 5.48 -1.18 -7.90
CA ASP A 158 5.29 -2.62 -8.15
C ASP A 158 5.39 -3.47 -6.87
N ALA A 159 5.89 -2.89 -5.77
CA ALA A 159 6.11 -3.60 -4.51
C ALA A 159 4.88 -3.60 -3.58
N ALA A 160 4.08 -2.54 -3.62
CA ALA A 160 2.88 -2.39 -2.80
C ALA A 160 1.85 -1.51 -3.50
N PRO A 161 0.56 -1.91 -3.51
CA PRO A 161 -0.50 -1.01 -3.95
C PRO A 161 -0.57 0.20 -3.01
N LEU A 162 -0.95 1.37 -3.54
CA LEU A 162 -1.00 2.68 -2.84
C LEU A 162 0.33 3.25 -2.33
N ARG A 163 1.45 2.61 -2.64
CA ARG A 163 2.75 3.30 -2.57
C ARG A 163 3.00 3.97 -3.91
N PHE A 164 3.21 5.28 -3.95
CA PHE A 164 3.54 5.99 -5.19
C PHE A 164 5.05 6.28 -5.28
N VAL A 165 5.59 6.13 -6.48
CA VAL A 165 6.99 6.40 -6.81
C VAL A 165 7.05 7.42 -7.92
N GLN A 166 8.05 8.29 -7.88
CA GLN A 166 8.25 9.30 -8.91
C GLN A 166 8.72 8.62 -10.19
N CYS A 167 8.03 8.90 -11.30
CA CYS A 167 8.43 8.39 -12.60
C CYS A 167 9.68 9.14 -13.11
N PRO A 168 10.62 8.45 -13.77
CA PRO A 168 11.74 9.11 -14.41
C PRO A 168 11.27 10.12 -15.44
N THR A 169 11.69 11.38 -15.31
CA THR A 169 11.39 12.45 -16.27
C THR A 169 12.29 12.41 -17.51
N SER A 170 13.47 11.78 -17.40
CA SER A 170 14.42 11.66 -18.49
C SER A 170 14.21 10.38 -19.29
N ARG A 171 14.39 10.46 -20.62
CA ARG A 171 14.33 9.28 -21.51
C ARG A 171 15.34 8.21 -21.12
N LEU A 172 16.53 8.61 -20.68
CA LEU A 172 17.56 7.68 -20.19
C LEU A 172 17.09 6.96 -18.92
N GLY A 173 16.49 7.67 -17.96
CA GLY A 173 15.95 7.05 -16.74
C GLY A 173 14.84 6.04 -17.05
N LEU A 174 13.96 6.36 -18.00
CA LEU A 174 12.92 5.44 -18.46
C LEU A 174 13.50 4.19 -19.15
N LEU A 175 14.53 4.37 -19.99
CA LEU A 175 15.22 3.26 -20.65
C LEU A 175 15.92 2.36 -19.63
N LEU A 176 16.58 2.94 -18.62
CA LEU A 176 17.22 2.19 -17.54
C LEU A 176 16.19 1.44 -16.69
N LEU A 177 15.04 2.05 -16.37
CA LEU A 177 13.94 1.39 -15.66
C LEU A 177 13.39 0.21 -16.46
N SER A 178 13.14 0.42 -17.76
CA SER A 178 12.64 -0.64 -18.66
C SER A 178 13.65 -1.78 -18.80
N ALA A 179 14.93 -1.45 -18.99
CA ALA A 179 16.02 -2.41 -19.04
C ALA A 179 16.13 -3.20 -17.73
N PHE A 180 16.03 -2.54 -16.58
CA PHE A 180 16.03 -3.22 -15.28
C PHE A 180 14.87 -4.22 -15.14
N LEU A 181 13.65 -3.81 -15.51
CA LEU A 181 12.47 -4.67 -15.45
C LEU A 181 12.58 -5.91 -16.35
N ILE A 182 13.22 -5.79 -17.51
CA ILE A 182 13.46 -6.92 -18.42
C ILE A 182 14.62 -7.78 -17.92
N VAL A 183 15.76 -7.17 -17.61
CA VAL A 183 16.99 -7.86 -17.21
C VAL A 183 16.77 -8.68 -15.94
N LYS A 184 16.01 -8.19 -14.96
CA LYS A 184 15.73 -8.97 -13.74
C LYS A 184 14.98 -10.28 -14.05
N ASP A 185 13.99 -10.24 -14.95
CA ASP A 185 13.18 -11.40 -15.31
C ASP A 185 13.98 -12.37 -16.17
N VAL A 186 14.77 -11.85 -17.11
CA VAL A 186 15.72 -12.64 -17.93
C VAL A 186 16.73 -13.34 -17.04
N LEU A 187 17.33 -12.64 -16.08
CA LEU A 187 18.34 -13.19 -15.17
C LEU A 187 17.75 -14.28 -14.28
N LEU A 188 16.60 -14.02 -13.65
CA LEU A 188 15.90 -14.98 -12.80
C LEU A 188 15.55 -16.26 -13.57
N PHE A 189 15.01 -16.09 -14.78
CA PHE A 189 14.65 -17.20 -15.65
C PHE A 189 15.87 -17.96 -16.13
N ALA A 190 16.91 -17.28 -16.60
CA ALA A 190 18.14 -17.90 -17.08
C ALA A 190 18.81 -18.73 -15.97
N ILE A 191 18.97 -18.19 -14.77
CA ILE A 191 19.54 -18.92 -13.62
C ILE A 191 18.72 -20.19 -13.35
N SER A 192 17.39 -20.09 -13.39
CA SER A 192 16.48 -21.20 -13.14
C SER A 192 16.58 -22.25 -14.26
N SER A 193 16.56 -21.83 -15.53
CA SER A 193 16.73 -22.70 -16.70
C SER A 193 18.08 -23.42 -16.68
N PHE A 194 19.17 -22.71 -16.41
CA PHE A 194 20.51 -23.32 -16.29
C PHE A 194 20.59 -24.30 -15.13
N SER A 195 19.90 -24.04 -14.02
CA SER A 195 19.80 -24.96 -12.89
C SER A 195 19.11 -26.28 -13.28
N VAL A 196 18.03 -26.20 -14.08
CA VAL A 196 17.33 -27.39 -14.58
C VAL A 196 18.15 -28.14 -15.64
N LEU A 197 18.68 -27.43 -16.64
CA LEU A 197 19.49 -28.03 -17.71
C LEU A 197 20.80 -28.64 -17.18
N GLY A 198 21.37 -28.03 -16.15
CA GLY A 198 22.59 -28.49 -15.46
C GLY A 198 22.36 -29.66 -14.51
N ALA A 199 21.12 -30.13 -14.32
CA ALA A 199 20.80 -31.25 -13.45
C ALA A 199 21.29 -32.58 -14.06
N LYS A 200 22.61 -32.84 -13.97
CA LYS A 200 23.22 -34.17 -14.22
C LYS A 200 22.93 -35.11 -13.06
N ALA A 201 23.07 -36.43 -13.23
CA ALA A 201 22.77 -37.44 -12.20
C ALA A 201 23.53 -37.26 -10.85
N GLU A 202 24.72 -36.63 -10.85
CA GLU A 202 25.55 -36.37 -9.65
C GLU A 202 25.16 -35.07 -8.93
N SER A 203 24.88 -35.14 -7.62
CA SER A 203 24.14 -34.09 -6.88
C SER A 203 24.94 -32.81 -6.68
N LYS A 204 24.49 -31.69 -7.25
CA LYS A 204 24.89 -30.36 -6.78
C LYS A 204 23.99 -29.96 -5.62
N GLU A 205 24.54 -30.03 -4.40
CA GLU A 205 23.86 -29.66 -3.15
C GLU A 205 23.46 -28.18 -3.09
N SER A 206 24.15 -27.32 -3.85
CA SER A 206 23.97 -25.87 -3.85
C SER A 206 22.56 -25.41 -4.27
N GLY A 207 21.90 -26.14 -5.16
CA GLY A 207 20.56 -25.77 -5.65
C GLY A 207 19.48 -25.89 -4.58
N VAL A 208 19.58 -26.88 -3.68
CA VAL A 208 18.65 -27.02 -2.56
C VAL A 208 18.83 -25.84 -1.62
N LEU A 209 20.05 -25.58 -1.16
CA LEU A 209 20.36 -24.51 -0.22
C LEU A 209 19.93 -23.12 -0.73
N LEU A 210 20.18 -22.83 -2.01
CA LEU A 210 19.72 -21.58 -2.63
C LEU A 210 18.20 -21.46 -2.56
N ASN A 211 17.45 -22.50 -2.91
CA ASN A 211 15.99 -22.46 -2.87
C ASN A 211 15.46 -22.27 -1.43
N GLN A 212 16.09 -22.86 -0.42
CA GLN A 212 15.72 -22.67 0.99
C GLN A 212 15.99 -21.23 1.44
N LEU A 213 17.16 -20.70 1.11
CA LEU A 213 17.56 -19.32 1.41
C LEU A 213 16.59 -18.30 0.80
N MET A 214 16.17 -18.52 -0.44
CA MET A 214 15.25 -17.63 -1.17
C MET A 214 13.84 -17.65 -0.57
N SER A 215 13.38 -18.83 -0.12
CA SER A 215 12.12 -18.96 0.63
C SER A 215 12.20 -18.20 1.97
N PHE A 216 13.32 -18.30 2.68
CA PHE A 216 13.53 -17.59 3.94
C PHE A 216 13.63 -16.06 3.75
N ALA A 217 14.40 -15.62 2.75
CA ALA A 217 14.49 -14.22 2.33
C ALA A 217 13.11 -13.62 2.03
N THR A 218 12.21 -14.43 1.47
CA THR A 218 10.83 -14.01 1.23
C THR A 218 10.03 -13.83 2.52
N VAL A 219 10.24 -14.60 3.58
CA VAL A 219 9.55 -14.30 4.83
C VAL A 219 10.17 -13.08 5.49
N ASN A 220 11.50 -13.02 5.53
CA ASN A 220 12.24 -11.94 6.16
C ASN A 220 11.92 -10.57 5.54
N SER A 221 11.85 -10.46 4.21
CA SER A 221 11.49 -9.19 3.56
C SER A 221 10.08 -8.71 3.94
N ILE A 222 9.10 -9.62 4.14
CA ILE A 222 7.76 -9.21 4.60
C ILE A 222 7.84 -8.59 6.00
N CYS A 223 8.46 -9.29 6.96
CA CYS A 223 8.63 -8.78 8.32
C CYS A 223 9.41 -7.46 8.32
N PHE A 224 10.46 -7.40 7.52
CA PHE A 224 11.31 -6.24 7.40
C PHE A 224 10.55 -5.02 6.89
N MET A 225 9.75 -5.18 5.83
CA MET A 225 8.92 -4.09 5.33
C MET A 225 7.91 -3.59 6.40
N VAL A 226 7.39 -4.47 7.27
CA VAL A 226 6.43 -4.05 8.31
C VAL A 226 7.15 -3.19 9.35
N ILE A 227 8.34 -3.64 9.76
CA ILE A 227 9.18 -2.90 10.70
C ILE A 227 9.59 -1.56 10.09
N ALA A 228 9.93 -1.53 8.80
CA ALA A 228 10.36 -0.32 8.09
C ALA A 228 9.29 0.76 7.99
N GLN A 229 8.01 0.42 8.15
CA GLN A 229 6.92 1.39 8.17
C GLN A 229 6.75 2.11 9.51
N ARG A 230 7.47 1.70 10.56
CA ARG A 230 7.37 2.33 11.89
C ARG A 230 8.22 3.59 11.99
N ASP A 231 7.73 4.59 12.72
CA ASP A 231 8.47 5.83 12.99
C ASP A 231 9.81 5.57 13.69
N VAL A 232 9.87 4.56 14.56
CA VAL A 232 11.12 4.11 15.21
C VAL A 232 12.16 3.70 14.18
N TYR A 233 11.73 3.07 13.08
CA TYR A 233 12.63 2.69 12.00
C TYR A 233 13.15 3.90 11.24
N GLN A 234 12.32 4.92 11.02
CA GLN A 234 12.73 6.17 10.38
C GLN A 234 13.76 6.96 11.22
N GLN A 235 13.86 6.66 12.51
CA GLN A 235 14.86 7.23 13.42
C GLN A 235 16.15 6.41 13.50
N LEU A 236 16.24 5.24 12.84
CA LEU A 236 17.50 4.49 12.80
C LEU A 236 18.57 5.27 12.04
N ASN A 237 19.81 5.12 12.49
CA ASN A 237 20.98 5.75 11.91
C ASN A 237 21.14 5.38 10.42
N GLY A 238 21.54 6.33 9.56
CA GLY A 238 21.51 6.18 8.09
C GLY A 238 22.30 4.97 7.53
N PHE A 239 23.30 4.47 8.26
CA PHE A 239 23.99 3.22 7.91
C PHE A 239 23.07 1.99 7.94
N ALA A 240 22.23 1.87 8.98
CA ALA A 240 21.29 0.76 9.09
C ALA A 240 20.26 0.80 7.97
N GLU A 241 19.77 2.00 7.63
CA GLU A 241 18.85 2.20 6.50
C GLU A 241 19.46 1.74 5.18
N HIS A 242 20.70 2.16 4.87
CA HIS A 242 21.39 1.75 3.64
C HIS A 242 21.67 0.25 3.57
N PHE A 243 22.11 -0.35 4.68
CA PHE A 243 22.36 -1.78 4.74
C PHE A 243 21.07 -2.58 4.47
N LEU A 244 19.98 -2.16 5.11
CA LEU A 244 18.70 -2.84 5.00
C LEU A 244 18.04 -2.61 3.65
N PHE A 245 18.21 -1.43 3.04
CA PHE A 245 17.83 -1.17 1.66
C PHE A 245 18.58 -2.09 0.68
N SER A 246 19.88 -2.26 0.88
CA SER A 246 20.72 -3.15 0.05
C SER A 246 20.29 -4.62 0.18
N CYS A 247 19.99 -5.06 1.40
CA CYS A 247 19.37 -6.36 1.64
C CYS A 247 18.01 -6.49 0.95
N GLY A 248 17.17 -5.45 1.02
CA GLY A 248 15.89 -5.37 0.31
C GLY A 248 16.04 -5.59 -1.19
N LEU A 249 17.00 -4.90 -1.83
CA LEU A 249 17.25 -5.04 -3.26
C LEU A 249 17.68 -6.45 -3.66
N ALA A 250 18.55 -7.09 -2.87
CA ALA A 250 18.92 -8.48 -3.09
C ALA A 250 17.72 -9.43 -2.94
N MET A 251 16.84 -9.17 -1.95
CA MET A 251 15.61 -9.94 -1.74
C MET A 251 14.57 -9.72 -2.83
N ASP A 252 14.45 -8.50 -3.36
CA ASP A 252 13.54 -8.16 -4.46
C ASP A 252 13.98 -8.82 -5.76
N LEU A 253 15.29 -8.78 -6.06
CA LEU A 253 15.88 -9.53 -7.18
C LEU A 253 15.62 -11.02 -7.04
N ALA A 254 15.79 -11.56 -5.83
CA ALA A 254 15.55 -12.96 -5.53
C ALA A 254 14.08 -13.38 -5.79
N ARG A 255 13.13 -12.51 -5.47
CA ARG A 255 11.70 -12.78 -5.66
C ARG A 255 11.21 -12.55 -7.09
N GLY A 256 12.01 -11.91 -7.95
CA GLY A 256 11.55 -11.38 -9.22
C GLY A 256 10.49 -10.27 -9.08
N GLN A 257 10.22 -9.80 -7.86
CA GLN A 257 9.29 -8.71 -7.62
C GLN A 257 10.00 -7.37 -7.84
N GLY A 258 9.27 -6.37 -8.34
CA GLY A 258 9.82 -5.03 -8.50
C GLY A 258 10.12 -4.43 -7.13
N GLY A 259 11.28 -3.81 -6.98
CA GLY A 259 11.66 -3.17 -5.73
C GLY A 259 10.81 -1.92 -5.44
N GLY A 260 10.91 -1.41 -4.21
CA GLY A 260 10.11 -0.27 -3.74
C GLY A 260 10.24 1.01 -4.58
N GLY A 261 11.26 1.12 -5.43
CA GLY A 261 11.49 2.25 -6.34
C GLY A 261 11.09 2.02 -7.81
N THR A 262 10.56 0.86 -8.18
CA THR A 262 10.19 0.55 -9.57
C THR A 262 8.68 0.55 -9.79
N SER A 263 8.25 1.02 -10.96
CA SER A 263 6.85 0.98 -11.37
C SER A 263 6.73 0.69 -12.87
N ILE A 264 6.09 -0.42 -13.22
CA ILE A 264 5.66 -0.74 -14.58
C ILE A 264 4.66 0.32 -15.08
N ALA A 265 3.87 0.93 -14.20
CA ALA A 265 2.94 1.99 -14.61
C ALA A 265 3.65 3.23 -15.16
N CYS A 266 4.85 3.57 -14.68
CA CYS A 266 5.65 4.63 -15.28
C CYS A 266 6.05 4.31 -16.73
N VAL A 267 6.37 3.05 -17.02
CA VAL A 267 6.71 2.61 -18.38
C VAL A 267 5.48 2.66 -19.29
N ILE A 268 4.33 2.19 -18.79
CA ILE A 268 3.07 2.24 -19.54
C ILE A 268 2.65 3.68 -19.83
N HIS A 269 2.69 4.56 -18.82
CA HIS A 269 2.36 5.99 -18.95
C HIS A 269 3.21 6.65 -20.04
N ALA A 270 4.53 6.40 -20.03
CA ALA A 270 5.43 6.96 -21.02
C ALA A 270 5.24 6.42 -22.45
N ILE A 271 4.77 5.18 -22.62
CA ILE A 271 4.54 4.58 -23.94
C ILE A 271 3.17 4.97 -24.51
N LEU A 272 2.12 4.91 -23.69
CA LEU A 272 0.74 5.14 -24.13
C LEU A 272 0.32 6.61 -24.05
N GLY A 273 1.03 7.44 -23.29
CA GLY A 273 0.66 8.84 -23.07
C GLY A 273 -0.65 9.01 -22.30
N THR A 274 -1.09 7.97 -21.58
CA THR A 274 -2.34 7.97 -20.83
C THR A 274 -2.09 8.25 -19.36
N ASP A 275 -2.74 9.27 -18.80
CA ASP A 275 -2.67 9.59 -17.36
C ASP A 275 -3.30 8.53 -16.45
N TYR A 276 -4.04 7.59 -17.04
CA TYR A 276 -4.72 6.51 -16.35
C TYR A 276 -4.17 5.15 -16.77
N VAL A 277 -3.65 4.38 -15.82
CA VAL A 277 -3.08 3.05 -16.05
C VAL A 277 -3.82 2.03 -15.19
N THR A 278 -4.71 1.26 -15.81
CA THR A 278 -5.51 0.25 -15.10
C THR A 278 -4.64 -0.88 -14.54
N LEU A 279 -5.11 -1.51 -13.46
CA LEU A 279 -4.46 -2.71 -12.90
C LEU A 279 -4.29 -3.83 -13.94
N TRP A 280 -5.22 -4.00 -14.88
CA TRP A 280 -5.12 -4.98 -15.96
C TRP A 280 -3.97 -4.66 -16.93
N MET A 281 -3.81 -3.41 -17.34
CA MET A 281 -2.67 -3.00 -18.18
C MET A 281 -1.34 -3.33 -17.50
N ARG A 282 -1.26 -3.08 -16.18
CA ARG A 282 -0.09 -3.43 -15.38
C ARG A 282 0.13 -4.92 -15.32
N PHE A 283 -0.91 -5.72 -15.09
CA PHE A 283 -0.85 -7.18 -15.08
C PHE A 283 -0.38 -7.76 -16.43
N PHE A 284 -0.89 -7.25 -17.56
CA PHE A 284 -0.47 -7.72 -18.87
C PHE A 284 0.96 -7.31 -19.21
N ALA A 285 1.35 -6.04 -18.96
CA ALA A 285 2.72 -5.59 -19.17
C ALA A 285 3.72 -6.37 -18.30
N ALA A 286 3.35 -6.64 -17.05
CA ALA A 286 4.07 -7.51 -16.12
C ALA A 286 4.25 -8.95 -16.62
N SER A 287 3.29 -9.46 -17.39
CA SER A 287 3.28 -10.84 -17.88
C SER A 287 4.02 -11.00 -19.21
N LEU A 288 4.23 -9.92 -19.95
CA LEU A 288 4.80 -9.95 -21.29
C LEU A 288 6.19 -10.59 -21.31
N THR A 289 7.13 -10.11 -20.50
CA THR A 289 8.50 -10.65 -20.44
C THR A 289 8.50 -12.13 -20.01
N PRO A 290 7.84 -12.53 -18.90
CA PRO A 290 7.68 -13.95 -18.55
C PRO A 290 7.15 -14.83 -19.68
N VAL A 291 6.06 -14.43 -20.34
CA VAL A 291 5.44 -15.21 -21.42
C VAL A 291 6.39 -15.36 -22.60
N MET A 292 7.07 -14.29 -23.00
CA MET A 292 8.05 -14.34 -24.08
C MET A 292 9.22 -15.26 -23.75
N LEU A 293 9.74 -15.22 -22.52
CA LEU A 293 10.81 -16.11 -22.07
C LEU A 293 10.39 -17.59 -22.08
N ILE A 294 9.16 -17.89 -21.63
CA ILE A 294 8.60 -19.24 -21.68
C ILE A 294 8.46 -19.71 -23.13
N ILE A 295 7.94 -18.86 -24.03
CA ILE A 295 7.80 -19.18 -25.46
C ILE A 295 9.18 -19.46 -26.09
N ILE A 296 10.16 -18.59 -25.84
CA ILE A 296 11.52 -18.75 -26.37
C ILE A 296 12.13 -20.07 -25.90
N LEU A 297 12.07 -20.38 -24.60
CA LEU A 297 12.62 -21.65 -24.09
C LEU A 297 11.85 -22.87 -24.60
N SER A 298 10.53 -22.74 -24.76
CA SER A 298 9.67 -23.78 -25.34
C SER A 298 10.06 -24.10 -26.78
N CYS A 299 10.36 -23.07 -27.59
CA CYS A 299 10.83 -23.24 -28.96
C CYS A 299 12.26 -23.80 -29.05
N LEU A 300 13.13 -23.45 -28.10
CA LEU A 300 14.55 -23.84 -28.14
C LEU A 300 14.85 -25.20 -27.51
N GLN A 301 14.02 -25.68 -26.57
CA GLN A 301 14.30 -26.87 -25.77
C GLN A 301 13.08 -27.81 -25.71
N ASP A 302 12.30 -27.72 -24.63
CA ASP A 302 11.14 -28.56 -24.35
C ASP A 302 10.03 -27.70 -23.75
N PRO A 303 8.79 -27.74 -24.29
CA PRO A 303 7.66 -26.98 -23.75
C PRO A 303 7.39 -27.28 -22.28
N TRP A 304 7.58 -28.52 -21.83
CA TRP A 304 7.34 -28.90 -20.44
C TRP A 304 8.38 -28.32 -19.50
N LEU A 305 9.66 -28.39 -19.89
CA LEU A 305 10.74 -27.70 -19.21
C LEU A 305 10.44 -26.20 -19.07
N ALA A 306 10.08 -25.54 -20.18
CA ALA A 306 9.78 -24.11 -20.18
C ALA A 306 8.61 -23.76 -19.28
N PHE A 307 7.56 -24.58 -19.28
CA PHE A 307 6.41 -24.42 -18.40
C PHE A 307 6.78 -24.58 -16.91
N ILE A 308 7.53 -25.62 -16.55
CA ILE A 308 7.93 -25.87 -15.15
C ILE A 308 8.81 -24.73 -14.62
N VAL A 309 9.82 -24.32 -15.41
CA VAL A 309 10.70 -23.21 -15.03
C VAL A 309 9.89 -21.91 -14.94
N GLY A 310 9.09 -21.62 -15.97
CA GLY A 310 8.28 -20.41 -16.04
C GLY A 310 7.29 -20.28 -14.90
N THR A 311 6.55 -21.35 -14.60
CA THR A 311 5.58 -21.36 -13.50
C THR A 311 6.27 -21.24 -12.14
N ASN A 312 7.40 -21.90 -11.91
CA ASN A 312 8.13 -21.75 -10.64
C ASN A 312 8.70 -20.34 -10.43
N CYS A 313 9.16 -19.68 -11.50
CA CYS A 313 9.75 -18.34 -11.41
C CYS A 313 8.70 -17.23 -11.31
N PHE A 314 7.69 -17.26 -12.18
CA PHE A 314 6.84 -16.09 -12.43
C PHE A 314 5.45 -16.20 -11.84
N LEU A 315 4.93 -17.42 -11.69
CA LEU A 315 3.54 -17.60 -11.26
C LEU A 315 3.25 -17.03 -9.87
N PRO A 316 4.13 -17.16 -8.85
CA PRO A 316 3.91 -16.50 -7.57
C PRO A 316 3.75 -14.98 -7.71
N SER A 317 4.61 -14.33 -8.51
CA SER A 317 4.53 -12.88 -8.75
C SER A 317 3.24 -12.49 -9.46
N LEU A 318 2.81 -13.26 -10.46
CA LEU A 318 1.54 -13.06 -11.17
C LEU A 318 0.35 -13.20 -10.23
N CYS A 319 0.33 -14.22 -9.37
CA CYS A 319 -0.71 -14.39 -8.35
C CYS A 319 -0.75 -13.21 -7.38
N GLY A 320 0.41 -12.72 -6.92
CA GLY A 320 0.48 -11.55 -6.05
C GLY A 320 -0.05 -10.28 -6.71
N ARG A 321 0.27 -10.05 -8.00
CA ARG A 321 -0.25 -8.91 -8.77
C ARG A 321 -1.75 -9.01 -9.02
N ALA A 322 -2.25 -10.19 -9.38
CA ALA A 322 -3.69 -10.43 -9.52
C ALA A 322 -4.42 -10.22 -8.17
N ALA A 323 -3.76 -10.52 -7.05
CA ALA A 323 -4.35 -10.30 -5.73
C ALA A 323 -4.56 -8.82 -5.38
N TRP A 324 -3.92 -7.88 -6.09
CA TRP A 324 -4.14 -6.44 -5.89
C TRP A 324 -5.56 -6.01 -6.22
N HIS A 325 -6.24 -6.75 -7.09
CA HIS A 325 -7.65 -6.50 -7.38
C HIS A 325 -8.55 -6.71 -6.14
N PHE A 326 -8.11 -7.47 -5.14
CA PHE A 326 -8.82 -7.69 -3.86
C PHE A 326 -8.64 -6.59 -2.83
N VAL A 327 -7.81 -5.58 -3.10
CA VAL A 327 -7.57 -4.49 -2.17
C VAL A 327 -8.76 -3.55 -2.14
N ALA A 328 -9.58 -3.67 -1.10
CA ALA A 328 -10.70 -2.79 -0.82
C ALA A 328 -10.33 -1.80 0.29
N TYR A 329 -10.79 -0.56 0.19
CA TYR A 329 -10.64 0.43 1.25
C TYR A 329 -11.92 1.22 1.48
N LYS A 330 -12.02 1.84 2.64
CA LYS A 330 -13.14 2.69 3.03
C LYS A 330 -12.57 3.96 3.66
N PRO A 331 -12.50 5.08 2.93
CA PRO A 331 -11.85 6.31 3.41
C PRO A 331 -12.68 7.07 4.44
N SER A 332 -14.00 6.87 4.47
CA SER A 332 -14.94 7.53 5.38
C SER A 332 -15.92 6.50 5.96
N GLU A 333 -16.41 6.71 7.19
CA GLU A 333 -17.49 5.89 7.80
C GLU A 333 -18.74 5.83 6.90
N GLU A 334 -18.97 6.86 6.08
CA GLU A 334 -20.14 7.03 5.22
C GLU A 334 -19.94 6.45 3.81
N GLU A 335 -18.70 6.37 3.30
CA GLU A 335 -18.40 6.00 1.92
C GLU A 335 -17.34 4.90 1.83
N ALA A 336 -17.72 3.72 1.35
CA ALA A 336 -16.77 2.67 0.97
C ALA A 336 -16.28 2.90 -0.45
N THR A 337 -15.07 3.44 -0.63
CA THR A 337 -14.45 3.55 -1.96
C THR A 337 -13.41 2.45 -2.16
N PHE A 338 -13.75 1.46 -2.97
CA PHE A 338 -12.82 0.42 -3.37
C PHE A 338 -11.59 1.04 -4.04
N ILE A 339 -10.39 0.56 -3.71
CA ILE A 339 -9.17 0.89 -4.45
C ILE A 339 -9.19 0.05 -5.70
N GLY A 340 -10.00 0.52 -6.63
CA GLY A 340 -10.03 0.03 -7.98
C GLY A 340 -10.27 1.24 -8.82
N ASP A 341 -9.42 1.40 -9.82
CA ASP A 341 -9.71 1.97 -11.13
C ASP A 341 -10.96 1.34 -11.79
N LEU A 342 -11.99 0.99 -11.01
CA LEU A 342 -13.32 0.65 -11.47
C LEU A 342 -13.83 1.94 -12.09
N ALA A 343 -14.01 1.91 -13.42
CA ALA A 343 -14.68 2.98 -14.10
C ALA A 343 -16.01 3.24 -13.36
N PRO A 344 -16.39 4.52 -13.14
CA PRO A 344 -17.62 4.83 -12.44
C PRO A 344 -18.80 4.08 -13.08
N GLY A 345 -19.45 3.20 -12.32
CA GLY A 345 -20.58 2.37 -12.78
C GLY A 345 -20.28 0.87 -12.93
N GLU A 346 -19.03 0.41 -12.82
CA GLU A 346 -18.74 -1.02 -12.86
C GLU A 346 -19.09 -1.73 -11.55
N SER A 347 -19.82 -2.85 -11.65
CA SER A 347 -20.12 -3.67 -10.48
C SER A 347 -18.86 -4.39 -10.01
N MET A 348 -18.58 -4.37 -8.71
CA MET A 348 -17.50 -5.15 -8.10
C MET A 348 -17.51 -6.62 -8.54
N VAL A 349 -18.70 -7.20 -8.65
CA VAL A 349 -18.91 -8.61 -9.03
C VAL A 349 -18.33 -8.89 -10.42
N SER A 350 -18.56 -7.98 -11.38
CA SER A 350 -18.03 -8.14 -12.75
C SER A 350 -16.50 -8.12 -12.83
N TYR A 351 -15.84 -7.51 -11.84
CA TYR A 351 -14.39 -7.41 -11.79
C TYR A 351 -13.74 -8.53 -10.97
N PHE A 352 -14.36 -8.95 -9.87
CA PHE A 352 -13.82 -10.00 -9.00
C PHE A 352 -13.91 -11.41 -9.59
N ILE A 353 -15.04 -11.73 -10.23
CA ILE A 353 -15.25 -13.05 -10.83
C ILE A 353 -14.12 -13.42 -11.81
N PRO A 354 -13.75 -12.59 -12.81
CA PRO A 354 -12.69 -12.95 -13.75
C PRO A 354 -11.33 -13.09 -13.07
N VAL A 355 -11.00 -12.28 -12.04
CA VAL A 355 -9.73 -12.40 -11.31
C VAL A 355 -9.68 -13.72 -10.54
N ILE A 356 -10.74 -14.07 -9.80
CA ILE A 356 -10.81 -15.33 -9.05
C ILE A 356 -10.77 -16.51 -10.02
N ALA A 357 -11.56 -16.48 -11.10
CA ALA A 357 -11.57 -17.52 -12.11
C ALA A 357 -10.17 -17.71 -12.73
N THR A 358 -9.49 -16.61 -13.07
CA THR A 358 -8.14 -16.63 -13.64
C THR A 358 -7.14 -17.25 -12.65
N LEU A 359 -7.17 -16.84 -11.38
CA LEU A 359 -6.33 -17.42 -10.34
C LEU A 359 -6.61 -18.92 -10.17
N MET A 360 -7.87 -19.32 -10.03
CA MET A 360 -8.27 -20.71 -9.88
C MET A 360 -7.81 -21.56 -11.08
N CYS A 361 -7.96 -21.04 -12.31
CA CYS A 361 -7.43 -21.68 -13.51
C CYS A 361 -5.91 -21.83 -13.45
N PHE A 362 -5.17 -20.79 -13.07
CA PHE A 362 -3.71 -20.88 -12.93
C PHE A 362 -3.28 -21.90 -11.88
N PHE A 363 -3.91 -21.93 -10.71
CA PHE A 363 -3.65 -22.92 -9.67
C PHE A 363 -3.96 -24.34 -10.16
N ALA A 364 -5.14 -24.56 -10.75
CA ALA A 364 -5.57 -25.87 -11.24
C ALA A 364 -4.66 -26.40 -12.35
N VAL A 365 -4.36 -25.57 -13.36
CA VAL A 365 -3.45 -25.94 -14.47
C VAL A 365 -2.06 -26.23 -13.95
N THR A 366 -1.56 -25.45 -12.99
CA THR A 366 -0.23 -25.68 -12.41
C THR A 366 -0.18 -26.97 -11.61
N ILE A 367 -1.11 -27.17 -10.67
CA ILE A 367 -1.21 -28.40 -9.87
C ILE A 367 -1.31 -29.62 -10.79
N TRP A 368 -2.23 -29.59 -11.76
CA TRP A 368 -2.43 -30.68 -12.71
C TRP A 368 -1.17 -30.96 -13.53
N SER A 369 -0.55 -29.92 -14.09
CA SER A 369 0.65 -30.06 -14.94
C SER A 369 1.84 -30.60 -14.16
N TRP A 370 2.03 -30.15 -12.92
CA TRP A 370 3.09 -30.63 -12.04
C TRP A 370 2.87 -32.07 -11.60
N MET A 371 1.64 -32.43 -11.20
CA MET A 371 1.30 -33.82 -10.88
C MET A 371 1.46 -34.75 -12.09
N ARG A 372 1.11 -34.27 -13.28
CA ARG A 372 1.30 -35.01 -14.53
C ARG A 372 2.78 -35.20 -14.85
N ALA A 373 3.59 -34.15 -14.72
CA ALA A 373 5.04 -34.22 -14.94
C ALA A 373 5.71 -35.25 -14.02
N VAL A 374 5.28 -35.33 -12.76
CA VAL A 374 5.80 -36.32 -11.80
C VAL A 374 5.29 -37.74 -12.10
N SER A 375 4.03 -37.90 -12.50
CA SER A 375 3.41 -39.24 -12.67
C SER A 375 3.73 -39.93 -14.00
N VAL A 376 4.01 -39.19 -15.08
CA VAL A 376 4.20 -39.76 -16.43
C VAL A 376 5.65 -40.17 -16.72
N ALA A 377 6.57 -39.94 -15.78
CA ALA A 377 8.00 -40.16 -16.01
C ALA A 377 8.37 -41.64 -16.17
N LYS A 378 8.59 -42.07 -17.41
CA LYS A 378 9.21 -43.35 -17.76
C LYS A 378 10.73 -43.21 -17.68
N ALA A 379 11.44 -44.28 -17.33
CA ALA A 379 12.90 -44.27 -17.35
C ALA A 379 13.44 -44.22 -18.80
N PRO A 380 14.44 -43.37 -19.12
CA PRO A 380 15.11 -42.40 -18.25
C PRO A 380 14.27 -41.14 -17.96
N LEU A 381 14.31 -40.67 -16.71
CA LEU A 381 13.56 -39.49 -16.27
C LEU A 381 13.95 -38.25 -17.10
N PRO A 382 12.97 -37.49 -17.65
CA PRO A 382 13.25 -36.23 -18.32
C PRO A 382 13.97 -35.24 -17.38
N PRO A 383 14.85 -34.36 -17.89
CA PRO A 383 15.61 -33.42 -17.07
C PRO A 383 14.74 -32.56 -16.14
N HIS A 384 13.56 -32.14 -16.61
CA HIS A 384 12.62 -31.35 -15.82
C HIS A 384 12.02 -32.14 -14.64
N VAL A 385 11.72 -33.42 -14.82
CA VAL A 385 11.22 -34.28 -13.73
C VAL A 385 12.34 -34.62 -12.76
N LEU A 386 13.54 -34.87 -13.29
CA LEU A 386 14.72 -35.10 -12.46
C LEU A 386 14.96 -33.88 -11.58
N TYR A 387 14.96 -32.67 -12.13
CA TYR A 387 15.12 -31.45 -11.34
C TYR A 387 14.11 -31.32 -10.20
N ILE A 388 12.83 -31.60 -10.46
CA ILE A 388 11.76 -31.52 -9.46
C ILE A 388 11.93 -32.58 -8.36
N SER A 389 12.16 -33.83 -8.73
CA SER A 389 12.07 -34.96 -7.80
C SER A 389 13.40 -35.32 -7.12
N ARG A 390 14.53 -34.85 -7.67
CA ARG A 390 15.87 -35.33 -7.32
C ARG A 390 16.23 -35.20 -5.85
N ALA A 391 15.89 -34.07 -5.23
CA ALA A 391 16.25 -33.77 -3.85
C ALA A 391 15.40 -34.57 -2.83
N TYR A 392 14.27 -35.11 -3.28
CA TYR A 392 13.24 -35.70 -2.44
C TYR A 392 13.24 -37.22 -2.48
N LYS A 393 12.78 -37.84 -1.40
CA LYS A 393 12.48 -39.28 -1.38
C LYS A 393 11.44 -39.61 -2.46
N SER A 394 11.47 -40.83 -3.00
CA SER A 394 10.56 -41.26 -4.08
C SER A 394 9.07 -41.11 -3.69
N GLU A 395 8.74 -41.41 -2.43
CA GLU A 395 7.41 -41.22 -1.84
C GLU A 395 6.95 -39.76 -1.76
N HIS A 396 7.90 -38.81 -1.89
CA HIS A 396 7.67 -37.37 -1.83
C HIS A 396 8.13 -36.66 -3.11
N ALA A 397 8.12 -37.35 -4.26
CA ALA A 397 8.56 -36.77 -5.54
C ALA A 397 7.76 -35.51 -5.95
N GLY A 398 6.52 -35.37 -5.48
CA GLY A 398 5.67 -34.19 -5.68
C GLY A 398 5.91 -33.04 -4.70
N TRP A 399 6.89 -33.11 -3.79
CA TRP A 399 7.04 -32.13 -2.72
C TRP A 399 7.31 -30.70 -3.20
N GLU A 400 7.95 -30.54 -4.35
CA GLU A 400 8.17 -29.21 -4.94
C GLU A 400 6.86 -28.48 -5.24
N LEU A 401 5.74 -29.21 -5.43
CA LEU A 401 4.42 -28.60 -5.56
C LEU A 401 3.97 -27.89 -4.28
N GLU A 402 4.23 -28.46 -3.09
CA GLU A 402 3.96 -27.78 -1.81
C GLU A 402 4.71 -26.45 -1.76
N ARG A 403 5.98 -26.46 -2.13
CA ARG A 403 6.82 -25.25 -2.10
C ARG A 403 6.33 -24.19 -3.07
N LEU A 404 5.90 -24.60 -4.27
CA LEU A 404 5.31 -23.69 -5.25
C LEU A 404 3.99 -23.10 -4.74
N LEU A 405 3.09 -23.93 -4.20
CA LEU A 405 1.82 -23.48 -3.63
C LEU A 405 2.04 -22.53 -2.46
N ARG A 406 3.01 -22.82 -1.59
CA ARG A 406 3.42 -21.93 -0.49
C ARG A 406 3.86 -20.56 -1.02
N LYS A 407 4.74 -20.53 -2.02
CA LYS A 407 5.19 -19.25 -2.64
C LYS A 407 4.02 -18.48 -3.25
N MET A 408 3.15 -19.16 -4.00
CA MET A 408 1.97 -18.53 -4.61
C MET A 408 1.02 -17.97 -3.56
N LEU A 409 0.76 -18.73 -2.49
CA LEU A 409 -0.12 -18.30 -1.40
C LEU A 409 0.46 -17.11 -0.63
N LEU A 410 1.76 -17.13 -0.31
CA LEU A 410 2.44 -16.00 0.32
C LEU A 410 2.39 -14.74 -0.55
N ALA A 411 2.64 -14.87 -1.86
CA ALA A 411 2.55 -13.74 -2.78
C ALA A 411 1.12 -13.22 -2.91
N LEU A 412 0.12 -14.11 -2.95
CA LEU A 412 -1.30 -13.76 -2.98
C LEU A 412 -1.72 -13.02 -1.70
N ILE A 413 -1.30 -13.50 -0.52
CA ILE A 413 -1.56 -12.82 0.75
C ILE A 413 -0.91 -11.43 0.76
N GLN A 414 0.35 -11.31 0.32
CA GLN A 414 1.05 -10.02 0.25
C GLN A 414 0.35 -9.03 -0.69
N GLY A 415 -0.21 -9.52 -1.79
CA GLY A 415 -0.97 -8.69 -2.72
C GLY A 415 -2.35 -8.28 -2.20
N ALA A 416 -3.09 -9.21 -1.59
CA ALA A 416 -4.44 -8.98 -1.08
C ALA A 416 -4.47 -8.17 0.23
N PHE A 417 -3.45 -8.33 1.07
CA PHE A 417 -3.29 -7.65 2.35
C PHE A 417 -2.05 -6.77 2.30
N PRO A 418 -2.11 -5.64 1.58
CA PRO A 418 -0.96 -4.79 1.44
C PRO A 418 -0.56 -4.24 2.80
N ILE A 419 0.74 -4.19 2.97
CA ILE A 419 1.39 -3.84 4.22
C ILE A 419 0.99 -2.45 4.75
N THR A 420 0.66 -1.52 3.86
CA THR A 420 0.20 -0.17 4.20
C THR A 420 -1.15 -0.16 4.89
N ILE A 421 -2.04 -1.12 4.59
CA ILE A 421 -3.42 -1.14 5.09
C ILE A 421 -3.61 -2.19 6.20
N HIS A 422 -3.11 -3.41 5.97
CA HIS A 422 -3.39 -4.57 6.82
C HIS A 422 -2.11 -5.31 7.25
N PRO A 423 -1.12 -4.63 7.88
CA PRO A 423 0.15 -5.26 8.23
C PRO A 423 0.00 -6.42 9.21
N VAL A 424 -0.92 -6.32 10.17
CA VAL A 424 -1.16 -7.40 11.16
C VAL A 424 -1.78 -8.63 10.49
N SER A 425 -2.80 -8.44 9.64
CA SER A 425 -3.44 -9.55 8.91
C SER A 425 -2.46 -10.24 7.96
N LEU A 426 -1.62 -9.46 7.26
CA LEU A 426 -0.54 -9.96 6.41
C LEU A 426 0.41 -10.88 7.20
N LEU A 427 0.91 -10.42 8.34
CA LEU A 427 1.81 -11.21 9.19
C LEU A 427 1.12 -12.44 9.78
N ALA A 428 -0.13 -12.33 10.21
CA ALA A 428 -0.89 -13.43 10.79
C ALA A 428 -1.13 -14.55 9.76
N LEU A 429 -1.60 -14.19 8.57
CA LEU A 429 -1.82 -15.14 7.48
C LEU A 429 -0.51 -15.75 6.99
N THR A 430 0.56 -14.96 6.88
CA THR A 430 1.92 -15.47 6.60
C THR A 430 2.36 -16.50 7.64
N SER A 431 2.15 -16.22 8.93
CA SER A 431 2.47 -17.16 10.02
C SER A 431 1.70 -18.48 9.88
N ILE A 432 0.40 -18.40 9.57
CA ILE A 432 -0.46 -19.58 9.40
C ILE A 432 0.08 -20.46 8.26
N VAL A 433 0.40 -19.87 7.10
CA VAL A 433 0.96 -20.61 5.96
C VAL A 433 2.26 -21.30 6.33
N LEU A 434 3.18 -20.57 6.99
CA LEU A 434 4.47 -21.13 7.40
C LEU A 434 4.34 -22.20 8.47
N MET A 435 3.36 -22.08 9.37
CA MET A 435 3.03 -23.10 10.38
C MET A 435 2.55 -24.39 9.73
N PHE A 436 1.66 -24.32 8.73
CA PHE A 436 1.24 -25.51 8.00
C PHE A 436 2.42 -26.19 7.30
N SER A 437 3.28 -25.41 6.63
CA SER A 437 4.49 -25.94 6.01
C SER A 437 5.45 -26.55 7.04
N LEU A 438 5.66 -25.90 8.20
CA LEU A 438 6.49 -26.42 9.28
C LEU A 438 5.99 -27.78 9.78
N VAL A 439 4.69 -27.90 10.06
CA VAL A 439 4.07 -29.17 10.48
C VAL A 439 4.28 -30.24 9.41
N ALA A 440 4.09 -29.88 8.13
CA ALA A 440 4.30 -30.79 7.02
C ALA A 440 5.76 -31.28 6.95
N TYR A 441 6.74 -30.40 7.13
CA TYR A 441 8.17 -30.75 7.14
C TYR A 441 8.58 -31.60 8.35
N LEU A 442 8.06 -31.29 9.54
CA LEU A 442 8.31 -32.08 10.75
C LEU A 442 7.80 -33.51 10.63
N LYS A 443 6.65 -33.71 9.97
CA LYS A 443 6.01 -35.02 9.80
C LYS A 443 6.60 -35.82 8.64
N LEU A 444 6.81 -35.18 7.48
CA LEU A 444 7.09 -35.91 6.24
C LEU A 444 8.58 -35.98 5.90
N LYS A 445 9.41 -35.02 6.34
CA LYS A 445 10.87 -35.00 6.12
C LYS A 445 11.25 -35.41 4.68
N PRO A 446 10.83 -34.61 3.68
CA PRO A 446 10.78 -35.02 2.28
C PRO A 446 12.15 -35.19 1.62
N TYR A 447 13.21 -34.53 2.12
CA TYR A 447 14.53 -34.59 1.51
C TYR A 447 15.22 -35.94 1.77
N LYS A 448 16.04 -36.39 0.81
CA LYS A 448 16.87 -37.60 0.96
C LYS A 448 17.93 -37.45 2.05
N LYS A 449 18.51 -36.26 2.20
CA LYS A 449 19.52 -35.93 3.22
C LYS A 449 18.84 -35.25 4.41
N ASP A 450 19.00 -35.82 5.59
CA ASP A 450 18.39 -35.30 6.82
C ASP A 450 18.86 -33.89 7.18
N ALA A 451 20.10 -33.52 6.83
CA ALA A 451 20.61 -32.16 7.01
C ALA A 451 19.73 -31.10 6.33
N PHE A 452 19.20 -31.37 5.12
CA PHE A 452 18.31 -30.44 4.43
C PHE A 452 16.92 -30.36 5.08
N ASN A 453 16.42 -31.47 5.63
CA ASN A 453 15.18 -31.48 6.40
C ASN A 453 15.32 -30.65 7.69
N GLN A 454 16.43 -30.81 8.41
CA GLN A 454 16.73 -30.03 9.62
C GLN A 454 16.89 -28.55 9.31
N LEU A 455 17.63 -28.22 8.24
CA LEU A 455 17.83 -26.83 7.82
C LEU A 455 16.50 -26.16 7.40
N GLU A 456 15.65 -26.82 6.60
CA GLU A 456 14.33 -26.25 6.27
C GLU A 456 13.50 -26.04 7.53
N THR A 457 13.47 -27.04 8.42
CA THR A 457 12.69 -26.98 9.65
C THR A 457 13.15 -25.80 10.51
N LEU A 458 14.46 -25.60 10.64
CA LEU A 458 15.02 -24.45 11.35
C LEU A 458 14.63 -23.12 10.69
N LEU A 459 14.75 -23.02 9.36
CA LEU A 459 14.37 -21.80 8.62
C LEU A 459 12.86 -21.51 8.73
N LEU A 460 12.00 -22.54 8.72
CA LEU A 460 10.57 -22.38 8.91
C LEU A 460 10.22 -22.00 10.35
N MET A 461 10.91 -22.57 11.35
CA MET A 461 10.76 -22.17 12.75
C MET A 461 11.10 -20.68 12.94
N ILE A 462 12.21 -20.22 12.37
CA ILE A 462 12.60 -18.80 12.40
C ILE A 462 11.59 -17.96 11.59
N GLY A 463 11.17 -18.46 10.41
CA GLY A 463 10.19 -17.80 9.57
C GLY A 463 8.81 -17.66 10.23
N VAL A 464 8.42 -18.57 11.13
CA VAL A 464 7.20 -18.45 11.93
C VAL A 464 7.39 -17.49 13.10
N SER A 465 8.53 -17.57 13.79
CA SER A 465 8.76 -16.73 14.97
C SER A 465 8.89 -15.25 14.62
N MET A 466 9.49 -14.91 13.47
CA MET A 466 9.68 -13.50 13.07
C MET A 466 8.36 -12.72 12.91
N PRO A 467 7.35 -13.17 12.12
CA PRO A 467 6.06 -12.49 12.05
C PRO A 467 5.34 -12.44 13.40
N ILE A 468 5.38 -13.50 14.20
CA ILE A 468 4.73 -13.53 15.53
C ILE A 468 5.35 -12.47 16.46
N LEU A 469 6.68 -12.41 16.53
CA LEU A 469 7.39 -11.39 17.30
C LEU A 469 7.10 -9.98 16.77
N THR A 470 7.00 -9.84 15.44
CA THR A 470 6.64 -8.56 14.81
C THR A 470 5.22 -8.15 15.21
N ILE A 471 4.24 -9.06 15.17
CA ILE A 471 2.85 -8.81 15.63
C ILE A 471 2.85 -8.41 17.11
N MET A 472 3.57 -9.13 17.96
CA MET A 472 3.68 -8.81 19.39
C MET A 472 4.27 -7.42 19.62
N SER A 473 5.34 -7.06 18.90
CA SER A 473 5.93 -5.72 18.99
C SER A 473 4.93 -4.64 18.58
N VAL A 474 4.17 -4.88 17.50
CA VAL A 474 3.11 -3.98 17.02
C VAL A 474 1.98 -3.84 18.03
N GLY A 475 1.53 -4.93 18.61
CA GLY A 475 0.46 -4.96 19.60
C GLY A 475 0.85 -4.26 20.90
N MET A 476 2.08 -4.46 21.38
CA MET A 476 2.60 -3.79 22.58
C MET A 476 2.65 -2.27 22.40
N THR A 477 3.12 -1.76 21.24
CA THR A 477 3.12 -0.32 20.98
C THR A 477 1.71 0.27 20.96
N LEU A 478 0.75 -0.44 20.36
CA LEU A 478 -0.65 0.01 20.32
C LEU A 478 -1.28 0.02 21.72
N MET A 479 -1.03 -1.01 22.54
CA MET A 479 -1.52 -1.04 23.92
C MET A 479 -0.91 0.10 24.75
N MET A 480 0.41 0.31 24.68
CA MET A 480 1.05 1.41 25.41
C MET A 480 0.53 2.78 24.96
N GLY A 481 0.31 2.97 23.66
CA GLY A 481 -0.29 4.19 23.13
C GLY A 481 -1.72 4.42 23.61
N ALA A 482 -2.55 3.36 23.65
CA ALA A 482 -3.91 3.45 24.17
C ALA A 482 -3.94 3.77 25.67
N VAL A 483 -3.05 3.16 26.46
CA VAL A 483 -2.91 3.45 27.89
C VAL A 483 -2.47 4.90 28.12
N ALA A 484 -1.46 5.38 27.38
CA ALA A 484 -1.01 6.78 27.48
C ALA A 484 -2.11 7.77 27.08
N ALA A 485 -2.86 7.50 26.01
CA ALA A 485 -3.98 8.33 25.58
C ALA A 485 -5.12 8.35 26.61
N ALA A 486 -5.39 7.22 27.27
CA ALA A 486 -6.37 7.14 28.35
C ALA A 486 -5.92 7.97 29.57
N MET A 487 -4.64 7.87 29.97
CA MET A 487 -4.06 8.65 31.06
C MET A 487 -4.11 10.16 30.79
N ILE A 488 -3.78 10.60 29.57
CA ILE A 488 -3.86 12.03 29.19
C ILE A 488 -5.31 12.52 29.20
N ARG A 489 -6.26 11.68 28.79
CA ARG A 489 -7.69 12.03 28.80
C ARG A 489 -8.21 12.20 30.23
N ASP A 490 -7.76 11.37 31.16
CA ASP A 490 -8.12 11.46 32.57
C ASP A 490 -7.55 12.73 33.20
N HIS A 491 -6.26 13.03 32.95
CA HIS A 491 -5.62 14.24 33.46
C HIS A 491 -6.17 15.56 32.89
N ARG A 492 -6.89 15.54 31.77
CA ARG A 492 -7.60 16.73 31.24
C ARG A 492 -9.01 16.92 31.80
N ARG A 493 -9.55 15.92 32.50
CA ARG A 493 -10.87 16.00 33.14
C ARG A 493 -10.78 16.56 34.56
N ASP A 494 -9.65 16.36 35.21
CA ASP A 494 -9.24 17.04 36.43
C ASP A 494 -8.71 18.45 36.12
#